data_AF-A8QMV8-F1
#
_entry.id   AF-A8QMV8-F1
#
_cell.length_a   1.000
_cell.length_b   1.000
_cell.length_c   1.000
_cell.angle_alpha   90.00
_cell.angle_beta   90.00
_cell.angle_gamma   90.00
#
_symmetry.space_group_name_H-M   'P 1'
#
loop_
_entity.id
_entity.type
_entity.pdbx_description
1 polymer ?
#
loop_
_entity_poly.entity_id
_entity_poly.type
_entity_poly.pdbx_seq_one_letter_code
_entity_poly.pdbx_strand_id
1 'polypeptide(L)'
;MTNMSKTSDVETIAAPTCGRVDNCVSGSPGNARIAAPAGRGTWLLLGVAILGEISGAISLRFSEGFTQLFPTAVALASFALALYLVSRVMRTLPVSVAYPVWAGVGTAGVTLIGVLELGESLGALKGLGVVLVVAGVVILNIASEKRSGC
;
A
#
# COMPACT_ATOMS: atom_id res chain seq x y z
N MET A 1 -52.53 36.08 -10.92
CA MET A 1 -53.40 34.92 -10.66
C MET A 1 -52.47 33.73 -10.45
N THR A 2 -52.00 33.56 -9.20
CA THR A 2 -52.45 32.54 -8.23
C THR A 2 -51.90 31.17 -8.58
N ASN A 3 -50.82 30.77 -7.89
CA ASN A 3 -50.85 29.82 -6.77
C ASN A 3 -50.58 28.38 -7.26
N MET A 4 -49.47 27.77 -6.87
CA MET A 4 -49.30 27.06 -5.59
C MET A 4 -50.01 25.70 -5.63
N SER A 5 -49.23 24.64 -5.85
CA SER A 5 -49.36 23.37 -5.16
C SER A 5 -48.04 22.61 -5.34
N LYS A 6 -47.26 22.34 -4.29
CA LYS A 6 -47.35 21.11 -3.47
C LYS A 6 -47.03 19.90 -4.36
N THR A 7 -46.10 19.00 -4.08
CA THR A 7 -45.58 18.45 -2.81
C THR A 7 -44.39 17.58 -3.25
N SER A 8 -43.23 17.68 -2.63
CA SER A 8 -42.69 16.62 -1.77
C SER A 8 -43.38 15.24 -1.82
N ASP A 9 -42.52 14.22 -1.80
CA ASP A 9 -42.76 12.83 -1.42
C ASP A 9 -43.18 11.89 -2.58
N VAL A 10 -42.24 11.10 -3.12
CA VAL A 10 -41.86 9.75 -2.64
C VAL A 10 -43.03 8.80 -2.93
N GLU A 11 -42.97 7.92 -3.92
CA GLU A 11 -42.19 6.68 -3.92
C GLU A 11 -42.43 5.97 -5.26
N THR A 12 -41.41 5.33 -5.86
CA THR A 12 -41.48 3.99 -6.50
C THR A 12 -40.29 3.80 -7.45
N ILE A 13 -39.23 3.21 -6.90
CA ILE A 13 -38.50 2.06 -7.46
C ILE A 13 -38.36 2.07 -8.99
N ALA A 14 -37.33 2.74 -9.50
CA ALA A 14 -36.75 2.40 -10.80
C ALA A 14 -35.23 2.31 -10.61
N ALA A 15 -34.69 1.11 -10.84
CA ALA A 15 -33.26 0.85 -10.86
C ALA A 15 -32.52 1.96 -11.64
N PRO A 16 -31.38 2.48 -11.17
CA PRO A 16 -30.56 3.33 -12.02
C PRO A 16 -30.05 2.49 -13.18
N THR A 17 -30.74 2.70 -14.30
CA THR A 17 -30.45 2.29 -15.65
C THR A 17 -28.96 2.28 -15.92
N CYS A 18 -28.50 1.19 -16.53
CA CYS A 18 -27.21 1.07 -17.20
C CYS A 18 -27.10 2.17 -18.27
N GLY A 19 -26.66 3.34 -17.83
CA GLY A 19 -26.48 4.53 -18.65
C GLY A 19 -25.12 4.47 -19.33
N ARG A 20 -25.11 3.88 -20.52
CA ARG A 20 -24.47 4.44 -21.72
C ARG A 20 -22.98 4.83 -21.57
N VAL A 21 -22.11 3.88 -21.94
CA VAL A 21 -20.62 3.91 -21.89
C VAL A 21 -19.99 4.79 -22.99
N ASP A 22 -20.79 5.50 -23.79
CA ASP A 22 -20.36 6.20 -25.01
C ASP A 22 -19.74 7.60 -24.78
N ASN A 23 -19.53 8.00 -23.53
CA ASN A 23 -18.55 9.06 -23.22
C ASN A 23 -17.15 8.47 -23.07
N CYS A 24 -16.72 7.71 -24.08
CA CYS A 24 -15.30 7.52 -24.35
C CYS A 24 -14.72 8.87 -24.74
N VAL A 25 -14.14 9.57 -23.75
CA VAL A 25 -13.12 10.61 -23.97
C VAL A 25 -11.94 9.94 -24.68
N SER A 26 -12.11 9.78 -25.99
CA SER A 26 -11.05 9.58 -26.97
C SER A 26 -10.34 10.92 -27.09
N GLY A 27 -9.29 11.11 -26.30
CA GLY A 27 -8.59 12.38 -26.28
C GLY A 27 -7.48 12.51 -25.24
N SER A 28 -6.59 11.52 -25.12
CA SER A 28 -5.23 11.81 -24.63
C SER A 28 -4.20 10.80 -25.13
N PRO A 29 -3.47 11.08 -26.22
CA PRO A 29 -2.18 10.46 -26.49
C PRO A 29 -1.08 11.23 -25.72
N GLY A 30 -1.25 11.43 -24.41
CA GLY A 30 -0.36 12.27 -23.60
C GLY A 30 0.31 11.57 -22.42
N ASN A 31 -0.18 10.41 -21.98
CA ASN A 31 0.25 9.77 -20.73
C ASN A 31 0.40 8.24 -20.79
N ALA A 32 0.50 7.66 -22.00
CA ALA A 32 0.96 6.28 -22.21
C ALA A 32 2.45 6.09 -21.87
N ARG A 33 2.94 6.72 -20.79
CA ARG A 33 4.29 6.59 -20.23
C ARG A 33 4.31 6.06 -18.79
N ILE A 34 3.21 5.56 -18.24
CA ILE A 34 3.18 5.07 -16.84
C ILE A 34 2.85 3.58 -16.78
N ALA A 35 3.58 2.80 -17.55
CA ALA A 35 3.83 1.39 -17.28
C ALA A 35 5.09 1.00 -18.05
N ALA A 36 6.20 1.73 -17.83
CA ALA A 36 7.49 1.15 -18.18
C ALA A 36 7.57 -0.16 -17.38
N PRO A 37 7.82 -1.33 -18.02
CA PRO A 37 8.00 -2.57 -17.27
C PRO A 37 9.13 -2.29 -16.30
N ALA A 38 8.81 -2.23 -15.01
CA ALA A 38 9.79 -1.96 -13.98
C ALA A 38 10.92 -2.97 -14.20
N GLY A 39 12.08 -2.44 -14.63
CA GLY A 39 13.21 -3.29 -14.95
C GLY A 39 13.52 -4.16 -13.75
N ARG A 40 14.07 -5.37 -13.98
CA ARG A 40 14.43 -6.29 -12.89
C ARG A 40 15.17 -5.58 -11.72
N GLY A 41 15.96 -4.56 -12.03
CA GLY A 41 16.64 -3.72 -11.04
C GLY A 41 15.72 -2.94 -10.08
N THR A 42 14.55 -2.46 -10.50
CA THR A 42 13.61 -1.73 -9.65
C THR A 42 12.99 -2.63 -8.58
N TRP A 43 12.60 -3.85 -8.95
CA TRP A 43 12.06 -4.83 -7.99
C TRP A 43 13.14 -5.32 -7.02
N LEU A 44 14.38 -5.48 -7.48
CA LEU A 44 15.52 -5.77 -6.61
C LEU A 44 15.80 -4.63 -5.63
N LEU A 45 15.79 -3.37 -6.09
CA LEU A 45 15.92 -2.19 -5.24
C LEU A 45 14.82 -2.13 -4.18
N LEU A 46 13.58 -2.44 -4.56
CA LEU A 46 12.45 -2.50 -3.62
C LEU A 46 12.67 -3.60 -2.56
N GLY A 47 13.10 -4.79 -2.97
CA GLY A 47 13.43 -5.88 -2.05
C GLY A 47 14.54 -5.51 -1.08
N VAL A 48 15.63 -4.91 -1.56
CA VAL A 48 16.73 -4.43 -0.71
C VAL A 48 16.26 -3.34 0.25
N ALA A 49 15.38 -2.44 -0.20
CA ALA A 49 14.81 -1.40 0.65
C ALA A 49 14.00 -1.99 1.81
N ILE A 50 13.15 -2.99 1.53
CA ILE A 50 12.35 -3.70 2.54
C ILE A 50 13.26 -4.43 3.53
N LEU A 51 14.32 -5.10 3.06
CA LEU A 51 15.28 -5.75 3.95
C LEU A 51 15.95 -4.74 4.89
N GLY A 52 16.37 -3.58 4.36
CA GLY A 52 16.96 -2.51 5.16
C GLY A 52 15.98 -1.93 6.19
N GLU A 53 14.72 -1.78 5.83
CA GLU A 53 13.66 -1.36 6.75
C GLU A 53 13.46 -2.36 7.88
N ILE A 54 13.38 -3.66 7.55
CA ILE A 54 13.23 -4.74 8.53
C ILE A 54 14.43 -4.76 9.49
N SER A 55 15.67 -4.67 8.98
CA SER A 55 16.87 -4.59 9.81
C SER A 55 16.88 -3.35 10.72
N GLY A 56 16.39 -2.22 10.22
CA GLY A 56 16.22 -0.99 11.00
C GLY A 56 15.19 -1.14 12.12
N ALA A 57 14.04 -1.77 11.82
CA ALA A 57 12.99 -2.04 12.80
C ALA A 57 13.46 -2.97 13.92
N ILE A 58 14.25 -4.00 13.58
CA ILE A 58 14.86 -4.90 14.57
C ILE A 58 15.88 -4.15 15.42
N SER A 59 16.78 -3.38 14.81
CA SER A 59 17.78 -2.59 15.56
C SER A 59 17.13 -1.58 16.50
N LEU A 60 15.97 -1.02 16.12
CA LEU A 60 15.20 -0.12 16.97
C LEU A 60 14.68 -0.83 18.22
N ARG A 61 14.25 -2.09 18.10
CA ARG A 61 13.86 -2.92 19.25
C ARG A 61 15.00 -3.10 20.24
N PHE A 62 16.23 -3.30 19.74
CA PHE A 62 17.44 -3.44 20.55
C PHE A 62 17.94 -2.12 21.14
N SER A 63 17.46 -0.97 20.67
CA SER A 63 17.89 0.34 21.17
C SER A 63 17.33 0.70 22.55
N GLU A 64 16.51 -0.15 23.16
CA GLU A 64 15.85 0.04 24.47
C GLU A 64 15.12 1.40 24.61
N GLY A 65 14.62 1.94 23.49
CA GLY A 65 13.97 3.26 23.47
C GLY A 65 14.94 4.42 23.30
N PHE A 66 15.97 4.25 22.47
CA PHE A 66 17.00 5.24 22.15
C PHE A 66 18.04 5.52 23.24
N THR A 67 18.13 4.68 24.26
CA THR A 67 19.14 4.75 25.33
C THR A 67 20.51 4.29 24.86
N GLN A 68 20.57 3.37 23.89
CA GLN A 68 21.83 2.87 23.33
C GLN A 68 22.17 3.55 21.99
N LEU A 69 23.21 4.39 21.99
CA LEU A 69 23.63 5.19 20.82
C LEU A 69 23.97 4.36 19.58
N PHE A 70 24.61 3.21 19.75
CA PHE A 70 25.04 2.37 18.62
C PHE A 70 23.86 1.75 17.85
N PRO A 71 22.94 0.97 18.46
CA PRO A 71 21.79 0.42 17.76
C PRO A 71 20.83 1.52 17.25
N THR A 72 20.73 2.65 17.95
CA THR A 72 19.98 3.82 17.45
C THR A 72 20.56 4.37 16.15
N ALA A 73 21.88 4.59 16.09
CA ALA A 73 22.53 5.09 14.89
C ALA A 73 22.35 4.13 13.70
N VAL A 74 22.49 2.83 13.94
CA VAL A 74 22.27 1.79 12.92
C VAL A 74 20.81 1.77 12.46
N ALA A 75 19.84 1.83 13.37
CA ALA A 75 18.43 1.88 13.03
C ALA A 75 18.09 3.09 12.14
N LEU A 76 18.55 4.29 12.54
CA LEU A 76 18.32 5.53 11.79
C LEU A 76 18.97 5.49 10.40
N ALA A 77 20.22 5.01 10.31
CA ALA A 77 20.91 4.87 9.03
C ALA A 77 20.19 3.87 8.11
N SER A 78 19.71 2.76 8.67
CA SER A 78 18.98 1.72 7.93
C SER A 78 17.66 2.25 7.40
N PHE A 79 16.88 2.95 8.24
CA PHE A 79 15.62 3.57 7.83
C PHE A 79 15.85 4.67 6.78
N ALA A 80 16.86 5.52 6.96
CA ALA A 80 17.20 6.56 5.99
C ALA A 80 17.54 5.95 4.62
N LEU A 81 18.33 4.88 4.61
CA LEU A 81 18.69 4.16 3.38
C LEU A 81 17.48 3.48 2.73
N ALA A 82 16.63 2.82 3.51
CA ALA A 82 15.41 2.16 3.04
C ALA A 82 14.45 3.18 2.39
N LEU A 83 14.17 4.29 3.08
CA LEU A 83 13.30 5.34 2.56
C LEU A 83 13.88 6.01 1.31
N TYR A 84 15.20 6.18 1.25
CA TYR A 84 15.87 6.68 0.05
C TYR A 84 15.68 5.74 -1.15
N LEU A 85 15.88 4.43 -0.95
CA LEU A 85 15.70 3.42 -1.99
C LEU A 85 14.24 3.34 -2.45
N VAL A 86 13.27 3.34 -1.52
CA VAL A 86 11.84 3.37 -1.84
C VAL A 86 11.47 4.61 -2.64
N SER A 87 12.00 5.79 -2.27
CA SER A 87 11.80 7.02 -3.04
C SER A 87 12.28 6.89 -4.48
N ARG A 88 13.40 6.19 -4.71
CA ARG A 88 13.89 5.89 -6.07
C ARG A 88 12.96 4.92 -6.81
N VAL A 89 12.43 3.92 -6.12
CA VAL A 89 11.48 2.96 -6.70
C VAL A 89 10.17 3.64 -7.10
N MET A 90 9.61 4.50 -6.24
CA MET A 90 8.37 5.25 -6.49
C MET A 90 8.47 6.25 -7.65
N ARG A 91 9.68 6.63 -8.09
CA ARG A 91 9.87 7.40 -9.33
C ARG A 91 9.67 6.57 -10.59
N THR A 92 9.75 5.25 -10.48
CA THR A 92 9.66 4.32 -11.62
C THR A 92 8.37 3.48 -11.61
N LEU A 93 7.89 3.09 -10.43
CA LEU A 93 6.65 2.37 -10.24
C LEU A 93 5.55 3.32 -9.78
N PRO A 94 4.30 3.13 -10.26
CA PRO A 94 3.16 3.89 -9.73
C PRO A 94 3.00 3.63 -8.23
N VAL A 95 2.71 4.70 -7.48
CA VAL A 95 2.55 4.66 -6.02
C VAL A 95 1.48 3.63 -5.61
N SER A 96 0.43 3.47 -6.41
CA SER A 96 -0.63 2.47 -6.24
C SER A 96 -0.15 1.01 -6.20
N VAL A 97 1.03 0.71 -6.75
CA VAL A 97 1.64 -0.62 -6.74
C VAL A 97 2.79 -0.68 -5.75
N ALA A 98 3.71 0.29 -5.79
CA ALA A 98 4.91 0.27 -4.96
C ALA A 98 4.60 0.40 -3.45
N TYR A 99 3.66 1.28 -3.08
CA TYR A 99 3.37 1.56 -1.67
C TYR A 99 2.69 0.39 -0.95
N PRO A 100 1.64 -0.26 -1.50
CA PRO A 100 1.04 -1.42 -0.84
C PRO A 100 1.99 -2.61 -0.71
N VAL A 101 2.82 -2.86 -1.73
CA VAL A 101 3.82 -3.93 -1.68
C VAL A 101 4.87 -3.64 -0.61
N TRP A 102 5.42 -2.42 -0.59
CA TRP A 102 6.39 -1.99 0.40
C TRP A 102 5.83 -2.12 1.82
N ALA A 103 4.69 -1.47 2.10
CA ALA A 103 4.08 -1.47 3.43
C ALA A 103 3.64 -2.89 3.86
N GLY A 104 3.08 -3.67 2.93
CA GLY A 104 2.59 -5.02 3.20
C GLY A 104 3.69 -6.00 3.53
N VAL A 105 4.73 -6.06 2.67
CA VAL A 105 5.86 -6.98 2.87
C VAL A 105 6.71 -6.52 4.07
N GLY A 106 6.92 -5.22 4.25
CA GLY A 106 7.59 -4.68 5.43
C GLY A 106 6.88 -5.07 6.72
N THR A 107 5.57 -4.86 6.81
CA THR A 107 4.77 -5.24 7.99
C THR A 107 4.79 -6.75 8.23
N ALA A 108 4.60 -7.56 7.19
CA ALA A 108 4.64 -9.02 7.31
C ALA A 108 6.02 -9.52 7.78
N GLY A 109 7.11 -8.96 7.22
CA GLY A 109 8.49 -9.32 7.56
C GLY A 109 8.87 -8.92 8.99
N VAL A 110 8.58 -7.68 9.39
CA VAL A 110 8.82 -7.21 10.77
C VAL A 110 8.01 -8.02 11.76
N THR A 111 6.75 -8.36 11.44
CA THR A 111 5.92 -9.16 12.34
C THR A 111 6.43 -10.60 12.45
N LEU A 112 6.82 -11.22 11.33
CA LEU A 112 7.37 -12.57 11.33
C LEU A 112 8.66 -12.65 12.16
N ILE A 113 9.60 -11.74 11.94
CA ILE A 113 10.85 -11.72 12.71
C ILE A 113 10.58 -11.34 14.16
N GLY A 114 9.68 -10.40 14.42
CA GLY A 114 9.26 -10.04 15.77
C GLY A 114 8.74 -11.24 16.56
N VAL A 115 7.98 -12.13 15.93
CA VAL A 115 7.50 -13.38 16.57
C VAL A 115 8.64 -14.35 16.85
N LEU A 116 9.56 -14.52 15.89
CA LEU A 116 10.70 -15.44 16.02
C LEU A 116 11.67 -14.99 17.12
N GLU A 117 11.91 -13.68 17.24
CA GLU A 117 12.83 -13.08 18.23
C GLU A 117 12.20 -12.97 19.63
N LEU A 118 10.93 -12.56 19.75
CA LEU A 118 10.30 -12.40 21.06
C LEU A 118 9.89 -13.73 21.70
N GLY A 119 9.75 -14.81 20.93
CA GLY A 119 9.21 -16.08 21.43
C GLY A 119 7.81 -15.97 22.04
N GLU A 120 7.15 -14.81 21.89
CA GLU A 120 5.78 -14.60 22.33
C GLU A 120 4.89 -15.50 21.49
N SER A 121 4.16 -16.41 22.16
CA SER A 121 3.12 -17.20 21.51
C SER A 121 2.23 -16.28 20.70
N LEU A 122 2.19 -16.51 19.38
CA LEU A 122 1.30 -15.82 18.47
C LEU A 122 -0.13 -16.08 18.93
N GLY A 123 -0.62 -15.24 19.85
CA GLY A 123 -2.02 -15.28 20.28
C GLY A 123 -2.88 -15.17 19.03
N ALA A 124 -3.97 -15.94 18.97
CA ALA A 124 -4.83 -16.04 17.79
C ALA A 124 -5.20 -14.66 17.20
N LEU A 125 -5.32 -13.64 18.05
CA LEU A 125 -5.57 -12.24 17.68
C LEU A 125 -4.42 -11.58 16.89
N LYS A 126 -3.16 -11.79 17.27
CA LYS A 126 -1.98 -11.26 16.55
C LYS A 126 -1.87 -11.92 15.16
N GLY A 127 -2.08 -13.24 15.10
CA GLY A 127 -2.11 -13.98 13.84
C GLY A 127 -3.23 -13.49 12.91
N LEU A 128 -4.44 -13.30 13.45
CA LEU A 128 -5.57 -12.73 12.69
C LEU A 128 -5.24 -11.33 12.14
N GLY A 129 -4.59 -10.49 12.94
CA GLY A 129 -4.14 -9.15 12.52
C GLY A 129 -3.19 -9.20 11.32
N VAL A 130 -2.18 -10.08 11.35
CA VAL A 130 -1.25 -10.27 10.23
C VAL A 130 -1.98 -10.73 8.97
N VAL A 131 -2.86 -11.72 9.10
CA VAL A 131 -3.65 -12.23 7.96
C VAL A 131 -4.50 -11.13 7.37
N LEU A 132 -5.10 -10.26 8.19
CA LEU A 132 -5.92 -9.14 7.72
C LEU A 132 -5.09 -8.06 7.02
N VAL A 133 -3.88 -7.75 7.51
CA VAL A 133 -2.95 -6.84 6.83
C VAL A 133 -2.56 -7.39 5.46
N VAL A 134 -2.17 -8.67 5.40
CA VAL A 134 -1.80 -9.32 4.14
C VAL A 134 -2.98 -9.36 3.18
N ALA A 135 -4.18 -9.70 3.67
CA ALA A 135 -5.40 -9.70 2.86
C ALA A 135 -5.72 -8.30 2.30
N GLY A 136 -5.57 -7.25 3.11
CA GLY A 136 -5.75 -5.86 2.65
C GLY A 136 -4.79 -5.49 1.53
N VAL A 137 -3.52 -5.89 1.64
CA VAL A 137 -2.49 -5.65 0.60
C VAL A 137 -2.84 -6.38 -0.70
N VAL A 138 -3.26 -7.64 -0.60
CA VAL A 138 -3.66 -8.45 -1.77
C VAL A 138 -4.88 -7.84 -2.46
N ILE A 139 -5.89 -7.41 -1.71
CA ILE A 139 -7.09 -6.77 -2.25
C ILE A 139 -6.72 -5.47 -2.98
N LEU A 140 -5.86 -4.63 -2.40
CA LEU A 140 -5.41 -3.39 -3.03
C LEU A 140 -4.65 -3.67 -4.33
N ASN A 141 -3.81 -4.70 -4.36
CA ASN A 141 -3.07 -5.09 -5.57
C ASN A 141 -4.03 -5.50 -6.70
N ILE A 142 -5.01 -6.36 -6.38
CA ILE A 142 -6.02 -6.82 -7.35
C ILE A 142 -6.93 -5.67 -7.81
N ALA A 143 -7.33 -4.78 -6.90
CA ALA A 143 -8.15 -3.61 -7.24
C ALA A 143 -7.42 -2.63 -8.17
N SER A 144 -6.09 -2.54 -8.07
CA SER A 144 -5.27 -1.73 -8.97
C SER A 144 -5.28 -2.27 -10.41
N GLU A 145 -5.34 -3.60 -10.62
CA GLU A 145 -5.46 -4.20 -11.96
C GLU A 145 -6.86 -4.04 -12.55
N LYS A 146 -7.90 -4.05 -11.71
CA LYS A 146 -9.30 -4.13 -12.16
C LYS A 146 -9.86 -2.82 -12.75
N ARG A 147 -9.08 -1.74 -12.78
CA ARG A 147 -9.44 -0.48 -13.48
C ARG A 147 -9.00 -0.45 -14.96
N SER A 148 -8.49 -1.56 -15.48
CA SER A 148 -7.99 -1.71 -16.86
C SER A 148 -9.00 -2.31 -17.84
N GLY A 149 -10.29 -2.36 -17.50
CA GLY A 149 -11.33 -2.93 -18.35
C GLY A 149 -12.36 -1.88 -18.75
N CYS A 150 -12.25 -1.40 -20.00
CA CYS A 150 -13.44 -1.09 -20.79
C CYS A 150 -14.14 -2.40 -21.16
#